data_AF-A0A6A8MTQ8-F1
#
_entry.id   AF-A0A6A8MTQ8-F1
#
_cell.length_a   1.000
_cell.length_b   1.000
_cell.length_c   1.000
_cell.angle_alpha   90.00
_cell.angle_beta   90.00
_cell.angle_gamma   90.00
#
_symmetry.space_group_name_H-M   'P 1'
#
loop_
_entity.id
_entity.type
_entity.pdbx_description
1 polymer ?
#
loop_
_entity_poly.entity_id
_entity_poly.type
_entity_poly.pdbx_seq_one_letter_code
_entity_poly.pdbx_strand_id
1 'polypeptide(L)'
;KKNPSKEHPFGYGRERFFWSFVVALVLFSLGSLFAIYEGITKLSDPHPIEDPTVAFVVLGLAIVLEGLSLRTARREANAERGGRSWWRFIESAKSPELPVVLLEDFGAIVGLLIALAGVGLSAMTGNSLYDALGSIGIGLLLGVIAIVLATEMKSLLIGESATEQEVAAIDLVITQDLAVRKLIFLRTQHLGPEELLVAAKVEFNSESVGQLIGAINTLEASIRKAVNSTCVIFIEPDVYRPELD
;
A
#
# COMPACT_ATOMS: atom_id res chain seq x y z
N LYS A 1 -15.64 3.27 -10.03
CA LYS A 1 -16.19 2.51 -8.88
C LYS A 1 -17.39 1.71 -9.38
N LYS A 2 -17.32 0.38 -9.40
CA LYS A 2 -18.40 -0.50 -9.87
C LYS A 2 -19.20 -0.98 -8.67
N ASN A 3 -20.53 -0.89 -8.72
CA ASN A 3 -21.41 -1.26 -7.61
C ASN A 3 -21.38 -2.79 -7.36
N PRO A 4 -21.73 -3.24 -6.14
CA PRO A 4 -21.90 -4.66 -5.83
C PRO A 4 -22.80 -5.38 -6.83
N SER A 5 -22.45 -6.63 -7.12
CA SER A 5 -23.19 -7.51 -8.02
C SER A 5 -23.47 -8.85 -7.33
N LYS A 6 -24.27 -9.73 -7.95
CA LYS A 6 -24.50 -11.08 -7.39
C LYS A 6 -23.22 -11.90 -7.30
N GLU A 7 -22.30 -11.71 -8.24
CA GLU A 7 -20.98 -12.39 -8.26
C GLU A 7 -19.99 -11.75 -7.28
N HIS A 8 -20.15 -10.44 -7.01
CA HIS A 8 -19.30 -9.69 -6.09
C HIS A 8 -20.16 -8.93 -5.06
N PRO A 9 -20.66 -9.62 -4.01
CA PRO A 9 -21.65 -9.08 -3.08
C PRO A 9 -21.11 -7.92 -2.23
N PHE A 10 -19.79 -7.85 -2.04
CA PHE A 10 -19.10 -6.76 -1.36
C PHE A 10 -18.52 -5.70 -2.33
N GLY A 11 -18.84 -5.80 -3.62
CA GLY A 11 -18.31 -4.88 -4.63
C GLY A 11 -16.89 -5.21 -5.09
N TYR A 12 -16.26 -4.21 -5.71
CA TYR A 12 -15.01 -4.35 -6.45
C TYR A 12 -13.84 -3.54 -5.83
N GLY A 13 -13.96 -3.13 -4.56
CA GLY A 13 -12.92 -2.36 -3.86
C GLY A 13 -11.54 -3.00 -3.92
N ARG A 14 -11.49 -4.34 -3.80
CA ARG A 14 -10.25 -5.15 -3.88
C ARG A 14 -9.56 -5.13 -5.25
N GLU A 15 -10.27 -4.80 -6.33
CA GLU A 15 -9.64 -4.73 -7.66
C GLU A 15 -8.53 -3.68 -7.71
N ARG A 16 -8.65 -2.59 -6.93
CA ARG A 16 -7.59 -1.57 -6.84
C ARG A 16 -6.30 -2.18 -6.31
N PHE A 17 -6.36 -2.92 -5.21
CA PHE A 17 -5.19 -3.62 -4.66
C PHE A 17 -4.60 -4.61 -5.68
N PHE A 18 -5.46 -5.32 -6.41
CA PHE A 18 -5.02 -6.31 -7.39
C PHE A 18 -4.30 -5.67 -8.57
N TRP A 19 -4.88 -4.62 -9.17
CA TRP A 19 -4.24 -3.95 -10.30
C TRP A 19 -2.98 -3.18 -9.90
N SER A 20 -2.96 -2.55 -8.72
CA SER A 20 -1.74 -1.94 -8.18
C SER A 20 -0.62 -2.96 -7.98
N PHE A 21 -0.95 -4.15 -7.45
CA PHE A 21 0.00 -5.25 -7.31
C PHE A 21 0.55 -5.74 -8.65
N VAL A 22 -0.34 -6.03 -9.62
CA VAL A 22 0.05 -6.56 -10.93
C VAL A 22 0.94 -5.55 -11.68
N VAL A 23 0.55 -4.28 -11.70
CA VAL A 23 1.30 -3.23 -12.40
C VAL A 23 2.68 -3.06 -11.79
N ALA A 24 2.78 -2.94 -10.45
CA ALA A 24 4.06 -2.84 -9.77
C ALA A 24 4.95 -4.06 -10.06
N LEU A 25 4.41 -5.28 -9.90
CA LEU A 25 5.16 -6.50 -10.11
C LEU A 25 5.70 -6.59 -11.54
N VAL A 26 4.87 -6.28 -12.55
CA VAL A 26 5.27 -6.36 -13.96
C VAL A 26 6.32 -5.32 -14.30
N LEU A 27 6.10 -4.05 -13.97
CA LEU A 27 7.00 -2.95 -14.34
C LEU A 27 8.38 -3.11 -13.67
N PHE A 28 8.41 -3.33 -12.36
CA PHE A 28 9.68 -3.43 -11.63
C PHE A 28 10.42 -4.73 -11.93
N SER A 29 9.73 -5.86 -12.11
CA SER A 29 10.41 -7.13 -12.42
C SER A 29 10.97 -7.13 -13.84
N LEU A 30 10.23 -6.61 -14.82
CA LEU A 30 10.73 -6.49 -16.20
C LEU A 30 11.87 -5.49 -16.27
N GLY A 31 11.75 -4.33 -15.60
CA GLY A 31 12.82 -3.34 -15.51
C GLY A 31 14.08 -3.91 -14.84
N SER A 32 13.90 -4.66 -13.76
CA SER A 32 14.98 -5.37 -13.07
C SER A 32 15.71 -6.36 -13.99
N LEU A 33 14.95 -7.24 -14.65
CA LEU A 33 15.49 -8.26 -15.54
C LEU A 33 16.22 -7.63 -16.74
N PHE A 34 15.63 -6.59 -17.35
CA PHE A 34 16.23 -5.88 -18.47
C PHE A 34 17.55 -5.19 -18.07
N ALA A 35 17.57 -4.47 -16.94
CA ALA A 35 18.76 -3.77 -16.47
C ALA A 35 19.90 -4.73 -16.09
N ILE A 36 19.58 -5.87 -15.46
CA ILE A 36 20.56 -6.92 -15.18
C ILE A 36 21.08 -7.53 -16.49
N TYR A 37 20.18 -7.86 -17.43
CA TYR A 37 20.55 -8.44 -18.72
C TYR A 37 21.47 -7.51 -19.51
N GLU A 38 21.14 -6.22 -19.58
CA GLU A 38 21.96 -5.21 -20.24
C GLU A 38 23.34 -5.11 -19.55
N GLY A 39 23.37 -5.07 -18.21
CA GLY A 39 24.62 -5.05 -17.46
C GLY A 39 25.51 -6.28 -17.69
N ILE A 40 24.94 -7.48 -17.72
CA ILE A 40 25.68 -8.73 -18.05
C ILE A 40 26.19 -8.69 -19.49
N THR A 41 25.40 -8.17 -20.41
CA THR A 41 25.80 -8.01 -21.82
C THR A 41 26.99 -7.07 -21.94
N LYS A 42 26.96 -5.92 -21.25
CA LYS A 42 28.09 -4.96 -21.19
C LYS A 42 29.36 -5.53 -20.56
N LEU A 43 29.23 -6.46 -19.60
CA LEU A 43 30.38 -7.20 -19.05
C LEU A 43 30.97 -8.20 -20.05
N SER A 44 30.11 -8.86 -20.83
CA SER A 44 30.51 -9.92 -21.76
C SER A 44 31.08 -9.35 -23.06
N ASP A 45 30.59 -8.19 -23.48
CA ASP A 45 30.97 -7.52 -24.72
C ASP A 45 31.20 -6.01 -24.49
N PRO A 46 32.37 -5.64 -23.92
CA PRO A 46 32.61 -4.27 -23.46
C PRO A 46 32.76 -3.30 -24.62
N HIS A 47 31.80 -2.38 -24.76
CA HIS A 47 31.83 -1.31 -25.74
C HIS A 47 31.95 0.06 -25.05
N PRO A 48 32.75 0.99 -25.61
CA PRO A 48 32.80 2.36 -25.11
C PRO A 48 31.46 3.07 -25.32
N ILE A 49 31.13 4.01 -24.43
CA ILE A 49 29.93 4.84 -24.55
C ILE A 49 30.12 5.76 -25.75
N GLU A 50 29.25 5.64 -26.77
CA GLU A 50 29.39 6.39 -28.03
C GLU A 50 29.23 7.90 -27.86
N ASP A 51 28.22 8.34 -27.09
CA ASP A 51 28.00 9.76 -26.77
C ASP A 51 27.63 9.97 -25.29
N PRO A 52 28.62 10.13 -24.41
CA PRO A 52 28.39 10.42 -23.00
C PRO A 52 27.61 11.71 -22.77
N THR A 53 27.69 12.69 -23.68
CA THR A 53 27.03 13.99 -23.53
C THR A 53 25.52 13.83 -23.53
N VAL A 54 25.00 13.03 -24.46
CA VAL A 54 23.55 12.72 -24.54
C VAL A 54 23.10 12.02 -23.27
N ALA A 55 23.86 11.05 -22.78
CA ALA A 55 23.55 10.33 -21.54
C ALA A 55 23.45 11.28 -20.34
N PHE A 56 24.41 12.20 -20.15
CA PHE A 56 24.36 13.18 -19.06
C PHE A 56 23.18 14.14 -19.16
N VAL A 57 22.83 14.60 -20.37
CA VAL A 57 21.67 15.49 -20.56
C VAL A 57 20.37 14.78 -20.21
N VAL A 58 20.19 13.54 -20.69
CA VAL A 58 18.99 12.73 -20.41
C VAL A 58 18.88 12.43 -18.91
N LEU A 59 19.97 11.99 -18.28
CA LEU A 59 20.00 11.71 -16.84
C LEU A 59 19.73 12.97 -16.01
N GLY A 60 20.35 14.09 -16.37
CA GLY A 60 20.15 15.36 -15.68
C GLY A 60 18.69 15.84 -15.77
N LEU A 61 18.09 15.75 -16.95
CA LEU A 61 16.68 16.09 -17.14
C LEU A 61 15.76 15.15 -16.36
N ALA A 62 16.01 13.83 -16.42
CA ALA A 62 15.24 12.83 -15.69
C ALA A 62 15.30 13.08 -14.17
N ILE A 63 16.50 13.34 -13.61
CA ILE A 63 16.66 13.64 -12.17
C ILE A 63 15.84 14.88 -11.77
N VAL A 64 15.79 15.91 -12.62
CA VAL A 64 14.98 17.11 -12.34
C VAL A 64 13.48 16.78 -12.38
N LEU A 65 13.02 16.07 -13.40
CA LEU A 65 11.60 15.72 -13.55
C LEU A 65 11.12 14.80 -12.43
N GLU A 66 11.86 13.73 -12.16
CA GLU A 66 11.59 12.81 -11.06
C GLU A 66 11.69 13.51 -9.69
N GLY A 67 12.63 14.44 -9.53
CA GLY A 67 12.75 15.23 -8.31
C GLY A 67 11.53 16.11 -8.05
N LEU A 68 10.91 16.64 -9.11
CA LEU A 68 9.65 17.39 -9.03
C LEU A 68 8.46 16.47 -8.73
N SER A 69 8.42 15.28 -9.33
CA SER A 69 7.40 14.25 -9.05
C SER A 69 7.46 13.82 -7.57
N LEU A 70 8.64 13.40 -7.12
CA LEU A 70 8.89 12.96 -5.75
C LEU A 70 8.56 14.06 -4.74
N ARG A 71 8.88 15.32 -5.05
CA ARG A 71 8.53 16.45 -4.18
C ARG A 71 7.02 16.59 -4.01
N THR A 72 6.27 16.37 -5.09
CA THR A 72 4.80 16.47 -5.10
C THR A 72 4.19 15.30 -4.34
N ALA A 73 4.59 14.07 -4.68
CA ALA A 73 4.15 12.85 -3.99
C ALA A 73 4.48 12.91 -2.49
N ARG A 74 5.69 13.36 -2.13
CA ARG A 74 6.09 13.56 -0.73
C ARG A 74 5.23 14.59 -0.01
N ARG A 75 4.83 15.66 -0.69
CA ARG A 75 3.97 16.70 -0.08
C ARG A 75 2.58 16.14 0.23
N GLU A 76 2.00 15.40 -0.70
CA GLU A 76 0.69 14.76 -0.55
C GLU A 76 0.71 13.69 0.54
N ALA A 77 1.66 12.76 0.46
CA ALA A 77 1.84 11.74 1.47
C ALA A 77 2.17 12.30 2.85
N ASN A 78 2.90 13.41 2.95
CA ASN A 78 3.20 14.03 4.24
C ASN A 78 1.95 14.65 4.90
N ALA A 79 0.95 15.06 4.12
CA ALA A 79 -0.34 15.49 4.65
C ALA A 79 -1.09 14.31 5.28
N GLU A 80 -1.06 13.12 4.65
CA GLU A 80 -1.68 11.90 5.18
C GLU A 80 -0.89 11.25 6.32
N ARG A 81 0.44 11.33 6.27
CA ARG A 81 1.35 10.70 7.25
C ARG A 81 1.13 11.16 8.68
N GLY A 82 0.62 12.38 8.89
CA GLY A 82 0.29 12.91 10.21
C GLY A 82 1.46 12.86 11.22
N GLY A 83 2.71 12.92 10.75
CA GLY A 83 3.92 12.87 11.58
C GLY A 83 4.53 11.47 11.82
N ARG A 84 3.89 10.37 11.43
CA ARG A 84 4.42 8.99 11.56
C ARG A 84 5.70 8.76 10.75
N SER A 85 6.66 7.93 11.17
CA SER A 85 7.86 7.63 10.35
C SER A 85 7.51 7.11 8.95
N TRP A 86 8.34 7.39 7.94
CA TRP A 86 8.13 6.94 6.55
C TRP A 86 7.92 5.43 6.41
N TRP A 87 8.74 4.62 7.10
CA TRP A 87 8.56 3.16 7.09
C TRP A 87 7.18 2.73 7.59
N ARG A 88 6.79 3.24 8.77
CA ARG A 88 5.45 2.99 9.32
C ARG A 88 4.34 3.53 8.43
N PHE A 89 4.55 4.61 7.68
CA PHE A 89 3.55 5.11 6.72
C PHE A 89 3.35 4.12 5.57
N ILE A 90 4.43 3.62 4.98
CA ILE A 90 4.36 2.62 3.89
C ILE A 90 3.66 1.35 4.39
N GLU A 91 4.04 0.86 5.57
CA GLU A 91 3.47 -0.36 6.19
C GLU A 91 2.01 -0.18 6.65
N SER A 92 1.64 1.00 7.17
CA SER A 92 0.28 1.23 7.71
C SER A 92 -0.70 1.82 6.71
N ALA A 93 -0.25 2.24 5.52
CA ALA A 93 -1.09 2.81 4.50
C ALA A 93 -2.04 1.74 3.93
N LYS A 94 -3.34 2.00 4.05
CA LYS A 94 -4.40 1.11 3.53
C LYS A 94 -4.81 1.45 2.10
N SER A 95 -4.28 2.55 1.55
CA SER A 95 -4.30 2.92 0.15
C SER A 95 -2.96 2.55 -0.50
N PRO A 96 -2.93 1.69 -1.53
CA PRO A 96 -1.68 1.27 -2.16
C PRO A 96 -1.06 2.38 -3.02
N GLU A 97 -1.84 3.37 -3.44
CA GLU A 97 -1.44 4.29 -4.50
C GLU A 97 -0.27 5.18 -4.07
N LEU A 98 -0.39 5.87 -2.92
CA LEU A 98 0.64 6.81 -2.47
C LEU A 98 1.96 6.12 -2.07
N PRO A 99 1.97 5.02 -1.29
CA PRO A 99 3.20 4.29 -0.99
C PRO A 99 3.89 3.74 -2.23
N VAL A 100 3.14 3.21 -3.21
CA VAL A 100 3.69 2.69 -4.47
C VAL A 100 4.39 3.80 -5.24
N VAL A 101 3.72 4.93 -5.47
CA VAL A 101 4.28 6.07 -6.21
C VAL A 101 5.51 6.64 -5.51
N LEU A 102 5.48 6.76 -4.17
CA LEU A 102 6.65 7.23 -3.42
C LEU A 102 7.87 6.31 -3.56
N LEU A 103 7.65 5.00 -3.47
CA LEU A 103 8.73 4.03 -3.57
C LEU A 103 9.27 3.95 -5.00
N GLU A 104 8.39 4.11 -5.99
CA GLU A 104 8.73 4.24 -7.41
C GLU A 104 9.62 5.46 -7.66
N ASP A 105 9.13 6.66 -7.36
CA ASP A 105 9.86 7.92 -7.59
C ASP A 105 11.19 7.94 -6.83
N PHE A 106 11.21 7.43 -5.60
CA PHE A 106 12.44 7.29 -4.82
C PHE A 106 13.41 6.32 -5.48
N GLY A 107 12.92 5.15 -5.90
CA GLY A 107 13.70 4.15 -6.62
C GLY A 107 14.26 4.69 -7.93
N ALA A 108 13.46 5.44 -8.68
CA ALA A 108 13.87 6.10 -9.91
C ALA A 108 15.02 7.08 -9.66
N ILE A 109 14.91 7.95 -8.66
CA ILE A 109 15.99 8.88 -8.30
C ILE A 109 17.27 8.14 -7.90
N VAL A 110 17.18 7.11 -7.05
CA VAL A 110 18.35 6.34 -6.64
C VAL A 110 18.97 5.62 -7.85
N GLY A 111 18.14 5.02 -8.71
CA GLY A 111 18.58 4.38 -9.94
C GLY A 111 19.27 5.36 -10.90
N LEU A 112 18.72 6.57 -11.06
CA LEU A 112 19.32 7.63 -11.87
C LEU A 112 20.67 8.10 -11.31
N LEU A 113 20.82 8.17 -9.98
CA LEU A 113 22.11 8.48 -9.37
C LEU A 113 23.14 7.36 -9.57
N ILE A 114 22.72 6.10 -9.50
CA ILE A 114 23.57 4.95 -9.83
C ILE A 114 24.00 5.00 -11.30
N ALA A 115 23.06 5.27 -12.22
CA ALA A 115 23.34 5.42 -13.65
C ALA A 115 24.35 6.56 -13.90
N LEU A 116 24.11 7.72 -13.29
CA LEU A 116 24.98 8.89 -13.42
C LEU A 116 26.39 8.61 -12.92
N ALA A 117 26.53 7.89 -11.80
CA ALA A 117 27.83 7.48 -11.28
C ALA A 117 28.52 6.45 -12.21
N GLY A 118 27.78 5.45 -12.70
CA GLY A 118 28.32 4.42 -13.60
C GLY A 118 28.81 4.98 -14.94
N VAL A 119 27.95 5.76 -15.61
CA VAL A 119 28.26 6.48 -16.85
C VAL A 119 29.38 7.50 -16.63
N GLY A 120 29.32 8.25 -15.52
CA GLY A 120 30.32 9.22 -15.12
C GLY A 120 31.72 8.64 -14.99
N LEU A 121 31.84 7.58 -14.20
CA LEU A 121 33.11 6.87 -14.00
C LEU A 121 33.59 6.23 -15.29
N SER A 122 32.71 5.58 -16.05
CA SER A 122 33.05 4.98 -17.35
C SER A 122 33.63 6.00 -18.33
N ALA A 123 33.01 7.18 -18.44
CA ALA A 123 33.46 8.26 -19.32
C ALA A 123 34.80 8.87 -18.87
N MET A 124 35.03 8.99 -17.55
CA MET A 124 36.27 9.56 -17.01
C MET A 124 37.45 8.58 -17.07
N THR A 125 37.24 7.29 -16.81
CA THR A 125 38.31 6.29 -16.75
C THR A 125 38.50 5.53 -18.06
N GLY A 126 37.56 5.65 -19.01
CA GLY A 126 37.50 4.83 -20.22
C GLY A 126 37.22 3.35 -19.94
N ASN A 127 36.69 3.01 -18.76
CA ASN A 127 36.45 1.63 -18.35
C ASN A 127 34.93 1.35 -18.28
N SER A 128 34.41 0.64 -19.29
CA SER A 128 33.00 0.29 -19.41
C SER A 128 32.48 -0.62 -18.29
N LEU A 129 33.37 -1.21 -17.47
CA LEU A 129 32.99 -1.96 -16.28
C LEU A 129 32.09 -1.15 -15.33
N TYR A 130 32.35 0.15 -15.16
CA TYR A 130 31.56 0.98 -14.25
C TYR A 130 30.12 1.18 -14.70
N ASP A 131 29.88 1.30 -16.02
CA ASP A 131 28.54 1.40 -16.59
C ASP A 131 27.79 0.06 -16.44
N ALA A 132 28.49 -1.05 -16.72
CA ALA A 132 27.94 -2.39 -16.56
C ALA A 132 27.51 -2.69 -15.11
N LEU A 133 28.36 -2.35 -14.13
CA LEU A 133 28.02 -2.48 -12.70
C LEU A 133 26.87 -1.54 -12.29
N GLY A 134 26.81 -0.34 -12.89
CA GLY A 134 25.69 0.58 -12.72
C GLY A 134 24.36 -0.03 -13.16
N SER A 135 24.30 -0.58 -14.39
CA SER A 135 23.11 -1.27 -14.92
C SER A 135 22.68 -2.45 -14.04
N ILE A 136 23.61 -3.28 -13.57
CA ILE A 136 23.30 -4.39 -12.64
C ILE A 136 22.78 -3.84 -11.31
N GLY A 137 23.39 -2.79 -10.77
CA GLY A 137 22.98 -2.16 -9.52
C GLY A 137 21.55 -1.60 -9.57
N ILE A 138 21.18 -0.96 -10.69
CA ILE A 138 19.81 -0.51 -10.94
C ILE A 138 18.86 -1.71 -10.99
N GLY A 139 19.24 -2.77 -11.70
CA GLY A 139 18.42 -3.96 -11.79
C GLY A 139 18.17 -4.63 -10.45
N LEU A 140 19.18 -4.72 -9.58
CA LEU A 140 19.03 -5.21 -8.20
C LEU A 140 18.14 -4.31 -7.37
N LEU A 141 18.28 -2.98 -7.49
CA LEU A 141 17.43 -2.01 -6.81
C LEU A 141 15.95 -2.20 -7.19
N LEU A 142 15.65 -2.30 -8.50
CA LEU A 142 14.28 -2.53 -8.98
C LEU A 142 13.74 -3.88 -8.49
N GLY A 143 14.59 -4.91 -8.42
CA GLY A 143 14.21 -6.22 -7.87
C GLY A 143 13.84 -6.15 -6.39
N VAL A 144 14.60 -5.40 -5.58
CA VAL A 144 14.28 -5.16 -4.17
C VAL A 144 12.96 -4.41 -4.03
N ILE A 145 12.75 -3.35 -4.82
CA ILE A 145 11.49 -2.59 -4.83
C ILE A 145 10.31 -3.49 -5.21
N ALA A 146 10.46 -4.32 -6.24
CA ALA A 146 9.44 -5.28 -6.65
C ALA A 146 9.04 -6.22 -5.50
N ILE A 147 10.03 -6.76 -4.77
CA ILE A 147 9.79 -7.65 -3.63
C ILE A 147 9.04 -6.92 -2.52
N VAL A 148 9.49 -5.71 -2.15
CA VAL A 148 8.85 -4.91 -1.10
C VAL A 148 7.39 -4.60 -1.46
N LEU A 149 7.12 -4.09 -2.67
CA LEU A 149 5.75 -3.82 -3.11
C LEU A 149 4.92 -5.10 -3.16
N ALA A 150 5.48 -6.20 -3.63
CA ALA A 150 4.77 -7.46 -3.69
C ALA A 150 4.35 -7.97 -2.30
N THR A 151 5.22 -7.83 -1.28
CA THR A 151 4.90 -8.23 0.09
C THR A 151 3.84 -7.35 0.73
N GLU A 152 3.92 -6.03 0.56
CA GLU A 152 2.94 -5.09 1.13
C GLU A 152 1.56 -5.26 0.49
N MET A 153 1.50 -5.28 -0.85
CA MET A 153 0.24 -5.42 -1.57
C MET A 153 -0.43 -6.77 -1.34
N LYS A 154 0.35 -7.85 -1.15
CA LYS A 154 -0.19 -9.17 -0.81
C LYS A 154 -1.01 -9.13 0.47
N SER A 155 -0.57 -8.41 1.49
CA SER A 155 -1.28 -8.31 2.76
C SER A 155 -2.64 -7.61 2.58
N LEU A 156 -2.65 -6.49 1.85
CA LEU A 156 -3.88 -5.77 1.49
C LEU A 156 -4.86 -6.62 0.67
N LEU A 157 -4.35 -7.48 -0.21
CA LEU A 157 -5.16 -8.41 -1.01
C LEU A 157 -5.81 -9.52 -0.18
N ILE A 158 -5.11 -10.03 0.85
CA ILE A 158 -5.65 -11.02 1.78
C ILE A 158 -6.74 -10.38 2.66
N GLY A 159 -6.64 -9.07 2.88
CA GLY A 159 -7.62 -8.25 3.58
C GLY A 159 -7.20 -8.03 5.02
N GLU A 160 -6.53 -6.90 5.24
CA GLU A 160 -6.05 -6.48 6.56
C GLU A 160 -7.16 -5.92 7.44
N SER A 161 -6.94 -5.97 8.75
CA SER A 161 -7.79 -5.29 9.75
C SER A 161 -7.83 -3.78 9.51
N ALA A 162 -8.90 -3.14 9.98
CA ALA A 162 -8.95 -1.69 10.13
C ALA A 162 -7.75 -1.18 10.94
N THR A 163 -7.41 0.09 10.77
CA THR A 163 -6.34 0.72 11.55
C THR A 163 -6.64 0.64 13.05
N GLU A 164 -5.59 0.60 13.89
CA GLU A 164 -5.77 0.57 15.35
C GLU A 164 -6.66 1.71 15.87
N GLN A 165 -6.58 2.88 15.23
CA GLN A 165 -7.44 4.02 15.57
C GLN A 165 -8.91 3.75 15.24
N GLU A 166 -9.22 3.18 14.09
CA GLU A 166 -10.59 2.82 13.70
C GLU A 166 -11.12 1.69 14.57
N VAL A 167 -10.33 0.65 14.84
CA VAL A 167 -10.73 -0.45 15.74
C VAL A 167 -11.05 0.09 17.12
N ALA A 168 -10.19 0.94 17.69
CA ALA A 168 -10.43 1.55 19.00
C ALA A 168 -11.66 2.47 19.01
N ALA A 169 -11.91 3.21 17.93
CA ALA A 169 -13.11 4.05 17.82
C ALA A 169 -14.39 3.21 17.77
N ILE A 170 -14.39 2.11 17.00
CA ILE A 170 -15.52 1.19 16.90
C ILE A 170 -15.75 0.48 18.24
N ASP A 171 -14.69 -0.03 18.87
CA ASP A 171 -14.73 -0.68 20.19
C ASP A 171 -15.32 0.26 21.24
N LEU A 172 -14.86 1.51 21.29
CA LEU A 172 -15.36 2.53 22.21
C LEU A 172 -16.85 2.82 22.00
N VAL A 173 -17.30 2.94 20.73
CA VAL A 173 -18.72 3.18 20.43
C VAL A 173 -19.59 2.01 20.88
N ILE A 174 -19.13 0.77 20.68
CA ILE A 174 -19.88 -0.41 21.09
C ILE A 174 -19.91 -0.54 22.61
N THR A 175 -18.77 -0.37 23.28
CA THR A 175 -18.66 -0.56 24.73
C THR A 175 -19.30 0.55 25.55
N GLN A 176 -19.51 1.74 24.98
CA GLN A 176 -20.20 2.85 25.64
C GLN A 176 -21.72 2.88 25.40
N ASP A 177 -22.26 2.05 24.52
CA ASP A 177 -23.70 1.99 24.28
C ASP A 177 -24.42 1.33 25.48
N LEU A 178 -25.43 2.01 26.04
CA LEU A 178 -26.17 1.54 27.22
C LEU A 178 -26.93 0.22 26.97
N ALA A 179 -27.29 -0.06 25.72
CA ALA A 179 -27.93 -1.30 25.35
C ALA A 179 -26.94 -2.48 25.27
N VAL A 180 -25.63 -2.21 25.26
CA VAL A 180 -24.58 -3.23 25.20
C VAL A 180 -24.16 -3.63 26.61
N ARG A 181 -24.22 -4.94 26.87
CA ARG A 181 -23.70 -5.54 28.10
C ARG A 181 -22.22 -5.90 27.96
N LYS A 182 -21.85 -6.49 26.82
CA LYS A 182 -20.48 -6.92 26.55
C LYS A 182 -20.22 -7.04 25.05
N LEU A 183 -19.09 -6.50 24.60
CA LEU A 183 -18.52 -6.84 23.30
C LEU A 183 -17.79 -8.18 23.43
N ILE A 184 -18.22 -9.20 22.69
CA ILE A 184 -17.66 -10.56 22.73
C ILE A 184 -16.44 -10.62 21.81
N PHE A 185 -16.61 -10.25 20.53
CA PHE A 185 -15.48 -10.01 19.64
C PHE A 185 -15.79 -8.92 18.62
N LEU A 186 -14.74 -8.26 18.15
CA LEU A 186 -14.75 -7.34 17.03
C LEU A 186 -13.73 -7.81 15.99
N ARG A 187 -14.20 -8.08 14.77
CA ARG A 187 -13.37 -8.38 13.62
C ARG A 187 -13.62 -7.33 12.55
N THR A 188 -12.54 -6.79 11.99
CA THR A 188 -12.64 -5.82 10.90
C THR A 188 -11.77 -6.26 9.74
N GLN A 189 -12.15 -5.86 8.53
CA GLN A 189 -11.37 -6.14 7.34
C GLN A 189 -11.60 -5.07 6.26
N HIS A 190 -10.53 -4.59 5.63
CA HIS A 190 -10.65 -3.74 4.45
C HIS A 190 -11.17 -4.53 3.24
N LEU A 191 -12.26 -4.03 2.65
CA LEU A 191 -12.81 -4.48 1.37
C LEU A 191 -12.28 -3.63 0.20
N GLY A 192 -11.74 -2.46 0.52
CA GLY A 192 -11.03 -1.55 -0.37
C GLY A 192 -10.39 -0.42 0.45
N PRO A 193 -9.72 0.55 -0.19
CA PRO A 193 -9.03 1.64 0.51
C PRO A 193 -9.94 2.47 1.43
N GLU A 194 -11.22 2.60 1.08
CA GLU A 194 -12.23 3.41 1.80
C GLU A 194 -13.42 2.58 2.28
N GLU A 195 -13.34 1.24 2.18
CA GLU A 195 -14.46 0.33 2.46
C GLU A 195 -14.05 -0.68 3.53
N LEU A 196 -14.84 -0.75 4.60
CA LEU A 196 -14.55 -1.55 5.78
C LEU A 196 -15.68 -2.54 6.08
N LEU A 197 -15.34 -3.81 6.26
CA LEU A 197 -16.20 -4.81 6.87
C LEU A 197 -16.03 -4.76 8.38
N VAL A 198 -17.12 -4.62 9.11
CA VAL A 198 -17.17 -4.66 10.57
C VAL A 198 -18.08 -5.81 10.99
N ALA A 199 -17.52 -6.83 11.61
CA ALA A 199 -18.25 -7.96 12.16
C ALA A 199 -18.06 -7.98 13.68
N ALA A 200 -19.13 -7.70 14.41
CA ALA A 200 -19.13 -7.67 15.86
C ALA A 200 -20.11 -8.69 16.42
N LYS A 201 -19.69 -9.43 17.44
CA LYS A 201 -20.60 -10.23 18.27
C LYS A 201 -20.78 -9.54 19.61
N VAL A 202 -22.02 -9.29 19.99
CA VAL A 202 -22.37 -8.38 21.10
C VAL A 202 -23.46 -8.99 21.97
N GLU A 203 -23.25 -8.96 23.28
CA GLU A 203 -24.29 -9.25 24.28
C GLU A 203 -25.06 -7.97 24.61
N PHE A 204 -26.38 -8.01 24.44
CA PHE A 204 -27.27 -6.87 24.65
C PHE A 204 -28.11 -7.01 25.94
N ASN A 205 -28.38 -5.88 26.58
CA ASN A 205 -29.38 -5.74 27.63
C ASN A 205 -30.75 -5.53 26.97
N SER A 206 -31.40 -6.59 26.51
CA SER A 206 -32.71 -6.51 25.83
C SER A 206 -33.69 -7.52 26.37
N GLU A 207 -34.90 -7.07 26.69
CA GLU A 207 -35.98 -7.93 27.20
C GLU A 207 -36.93 -8.40 26.09
N SER A 208 -36.83 -7.79 24.90
CA SER A 208 -37.66 -8.13 23.73
C SER A 208 -36.88 -8.02 22.42
N VAL A 209 -37.35 -8.74 21.40
CA VAL A 209 -36.78 -8.70 20.03
C VAL A 209 -36.87 -7.30 19.43
N GLY A 210 -37.95 -6.55 19.70
CA GLY A 210 -38.11 -5.18 19.20
C GLY A 210 -37.06 -4.21 19.75
N GLN A 211 -36.77 -4.30 21.06
CA GLN A 211 -35.69 -3.53 21.69
C GLN A 211 -34.33 -3.89 21.11
N LEU A 212 -34.06 -5.19 20.91
CA LEU A 212 -32.81 -5.67 20.33
C LEU A 212 -32.57 -5.11 18.92
N ILE A 213 -33.58 -5.16 18.04
CA ILE A 213 -33.47 -4.61 16.68
C ILE A 213 -33.21 -3.10 16.71
N GLY A 214 -33.90 -2.38 17.61
CA GLY A 214 -33.68 -0.94 17.80
C GLY A 214 -32.27 -0.60 18.26
N ALA A 215 -31.73 -1.38 19.21
CA ALA A 215 -30.37 -1.25 19.70
C ALA A 215 -29.34 -1.51 18.59
N ILE A 216 -29.49 -2.60 17.82
CA ILE A 216 -28.62 -2.92 16.68
C ILE A 216 -28.60 -1.77 15.65
N ASN A 217 -29.76 -1.28 15.23
CA ASN A 217 -29.85 -0.18 14.25
C ASN A 217 -29.18 1.11 14.76
N THR A 218 -29.34 1.43 16.05
CA THR A 218 -28.74 2.60 16.67
C THR A 218 -27.21 2.46 16.75
N LEU A 219 -26.76 1.25 17.10
CA LEU A 219 -25.34 0.94 17.18
C LEU A 219 -24.67 0.98 15.80
N GLU A 220 -25.30 0.41 14.77
CA GLU A 220 -24.83 0.51 13.38
C GLU A 220 -24.69 1.97 12.93
N ALA A 221 -25.69 2.80 13.21
CA ALA A 221 -25.65 4.22 12.87
C ALA A 221 -24.53 4.98 13.61
N SER A 222 -24.23 4.57 14.84
CA SER A 222 -23.15 5.16 15.65
C SER A 222 -21.77 4.74 15.13
N ILE A 223 -21.59 3.46 14.79
CA ILE A 223 -20.35 2.94 14.17
C ILE A 223 -20.07 3.69 12.86
N ARG A 224 -21.09 3.89 12.00
CA ARG A 224 -20.94 4.64 10.73
C ARG A 224 -20.49 6.08 10.91
N LYS A 225 -20.76 6.70 12.06
CA LYS A 225 -20.34 8.08 12.36
C LYS A 225 -18.95 8.16 12.98
N ALA A 226 -18.45 7.05 13.53
CA ALA A 226 -17.18 7.00 14.25
C ALA A 226 -15.98 6.82 13.33
N VAL A 227 -16.20 6.31 12.12
CA VAL A 227 -15.16 6.09 11.12
C VAL A 227 -15.52 6.78 9.80
N ASN A 228 -14.49 7.24 9.07
CA ASN A 228 -14.68 7.92 7.79
C ASN A 228 -14.91 6.93 6.62
N SER A 229 -14.63 5.64 6.82
CA SER A 229 -14.77 4.60 5.81
C SER A 229 -16.22 4.17 5.61
N THR A 230 -16.58 3.81 4.38
CA THR A 230 -17.89 3.21 4.10
C THR A 230 -17.94 1.81 4.72
N CYS A 231 -18.88 1.60 5.64
CA CYS A 231 -18.94 0.35 6.40
C CYS A 231 -20.00 -0.63 5.88
N VAL A 232 -19.61 -1.90 5.75
CA VAL A 232 -20.52 -3.05 5.73
C VAL A 232 -20.50 -3.63 7.14
N ILE A 233 -21.61 -3.55 7.86
CA ILE A 233 -21.66 -3.89 9.29
C ILE A 233 -22.53 -5.13 9.47
N PHE A 234 -22.02 -6.09 10.25
CA PHE A 234 -22.77 -7.22 10.76
C PHE A 234 -22.64 -7.23 12.29
N ILE A 235 -23.78 -7.11 12.97
CA ILE A 235 -23.85 -7.23 14.42
C ILE A 235 -24.62 -8.51 14.74
N GLU A 236 -23.93 -9.49 15.30
CA GLU A 236 -24.52 -10.75 15.76
C GLU A 236 -24.84 -10.63 17.26
N PRO A 237 -26.11 -10.65 17.66
CA PRO A 237 -26.47 -10.70 19.07
C PRO A 237 -26.21 -12.10 19.63
N ASP A 238 -25.49 -12.20 20.75
CA ASP A 238 -25.23 -13.48 21.43
C ASP A 238 -25.04 -13.29 22.94
N VAL A 239 -24.99 -14.37 23.70
CA VAL A 239 -24.69 -14.37 25.13
C VAL A 239 -23.22 -14.77 25.33
N TYR A 240 -22.48 -14.00 26.13
CA TYR A 240 -21.09 -14.33 26.40
C TYR A 240 -20.96 -15.68 27.12
N ARG A 241 -20.21 -16.61 26.51
CA ARG A 241 -19.92 -17.94 27.06
C ARG A 241 -18.41 -18.11 27.14
N PRO A 242 -17.79 -18.00 28.34
CA PRO A 242 -16.33 -18.05 28.49
C PRO A 242 -15.69 -19.40 28.12
N GLU A 243 -16.50 -20.44 27.87
CA GLU A 243 -16.02 -21.79 27.52
C GLU A 243 -15.73 -21.96 26.02
N LEU A 244 -16.15 -21.02 25.17
CA LEU A 244 -16.03 -21.09 23.70
C LEU A 244 -14.98 -20.15 23.11
N ASP A 245 -14.37 -19.29 23.93
CA ASP A 245 -13.32 -18.33 23.57
C ASP A 245 -11.96 -18.77 24.15
#